data_AF-A0A7Y5US73-F1
#
_entry.id   AF-A0A7Y5US73-F1
#
_cell.length_a   1.000
_cell.length_b   1.000
_cell.length_c   1.000
_cell.angle_alpha   90.00
_cell.angle_beta   90.00
_cell.angle_gamma   90.00
#
_symmetry.space_group_name_H-M   'P 1'
#
loop_
_entity.id
_entity.type
_entity.pdbx_description
1 polymer ?
#
loop_
_entity_poly.entity_id
_entity_poly.type
_entity_poly.pdbx_seq_one_letter_code
_entity_poly.pdbx_strand_id
1 'polypeptide(L)'
;MNAELLRRTFEVLAVCFAALSGIVDARRKNTDLVGAFVVGLLTAFGGGTLRDVLLERRPLFWVERSEYPLVVLALAVLYYYAPKALRPLRERPIQRLAEGLDAVALGLFGALGTQVAIDFAVPPFVAVLFGVMTGTFGGVLRDVVINEVPMLFRPVGHLYATAAFLGGLVHIGALHFGASVSTASGLSAATTIFVRLVSLRFDVKLPPASPVDE
;
A
#
# COMPACT_ATOMS: atom_id res chain seq x y z
N MET A 1 -17.04 -5.87 -16.78
CA MET A 1 -15.57 -5.64 -16.70
C MET A 1 -14.91 -6.98 -16.42
N ASN A 2 -13.98 -7.42 -17.27
CA ASN A 2 -13.26 -8.69 -17.07
C ASN A 2 -12.42 -8.62 -15.79
N ALA A 3 -12.45 -9.67 -14.96
CA ALA A 3 -11.71 -9.72 -13.69
C ALA A 3 -10.20 -9.46 -13.88
N GLU A 4 -9.64 -9.96 -14.97
CA GLU A 4 -8.24 -9.74 -15.36
C GLU A 4 -7.93 -8.25 -15.65
N LEU A 5 -8.84 -7.55 -16.33
CA LEU A 5 -8.66 -6.12 -16.63
C LEU A 5 -8.69 -5.30 -15.34
N LEU A 6 -9.61 -5.63 -14.43
CA LEU A 6 -9.69 -4.94 -13.14
C LEU A 6 -8.43 -5.19 -12.30
N ARG A 7 -7.97 -6.44 -12.23
CA ARG A 7 -6.75 -6.82 -11.51
C ARG A 7 -5.55 -6.03 -12.01
N ARG A 8 -5.33 -5.98 -13.32
CA ARG A 8 -4.25 -5.18 -13.92
C ARG A 8 -4.37 -3.70 -13.61
N THR A 9 -5.59 -3.17 -13.68
CA THR A 9 -5.85 -1.76 -13.34
C THR A 9 -5.49 -1.48 -11.88
N PHE A 10 -5.89 -2.36 -10.96
CA PHE A 10 -5.56 -2.24 -9.55
C PHE A 10 -4.05 -2.32 -9.34
N GLU A 11 -3.35 -3.26 -10.00
CA GLU A 11 -1.91 -3.44 -9.87
C GLU A 11 -1.16 -2.18 -10.32
N VAL A 12 -1.47 -1.65 -11.51
CA VAL A 12 -0.84 -0.42 -12.03
C VAL A 12 -1.11 0.78 -11.13
N LEU A 13 -2.37 0.98 -10.71
CA LEU A 13 -2.72 2.10 -9.84
C LEU A 13 -2.03 1.97 -8.48
N ALA A 14 -2.03 0.78 -7.87
CA ALA A 14 -1.38 0.53 -6.59
C ALA A 14 0.12 0.81 -6.67
N VAL A 15 0.79 0.37 -7.73
CA VAL A 15 2.20 0.68 -7.99
C VAL A 15 2.43 2.19 -8.08
N CYS A 16 1.60 2.91 -8.86
CA CYS A 16 1.73 4.36 -9.00
C CYS A 16 1.55 5.10 -7.67
N PHE A 17 0.48 4.80 -6.93
CA PHE A 17 0.16 5.46 -5.66
C PHE A 17 1.21 5.15 -4.59
N ALA A 18 1.65 3.89 -4.48
CA ALA A 18 2.69 3.48 -3.54
C ALA A 18 4.04 4.11 -3.88
N ALA A 19 4.44 4.07 -5.15
CA ALA A 19 5.69 4.68 -5.60
C ALA A 19 5.68 6.19 -5.32
N LEU A 20 4.61 6.89 -5.67
CA LEU A 20 4.49 8.33 -5.41
C LEU A 20 4.55 8.64 -3.91
N SER A 21 3.87 7.86 -3.06
CA SER A 21 3.97 8.02 -1.60
C SER A 21 5.43 7.87 -1.12
N GLY A 22 6.12 6.81 -1.56
CA GLY A 22 7.52 6.57 -1.24
C GLY A 22 8.47 7.67 -1.72
N ILE A 23 8.32 8.10 -2.97
CA ILE A 23 9.12 9.17 -3.59
C ILE A 23 8.93 10.49 -2.83
N VAL A 24 7.69 10.82 -2.44
CA VAL A 24 7.38 12.01 -1.65
C VAL A 24 8.10 11.97 -0.29
N ASP A 25 8.05 10.84 0.41
CA ASP A 25 8.73 10.71 1.71
C ASP A 25 10.26 10.68 1.60
N ALA A 26 10.81 10.02 0.59
CA ALA A 26 12.24 10.04 0.30
C ALA A 26 12.75 11.47 0.09
N ARG A 27 12.00 12.28 -0.67
CA ARG A 27 12.35 13.68 -0.93
C ARG A 27 12.34 14.52 0.34
N ARG A 28 11.43 14.27 1.28
CA ARG A 28 11.41 14.94 2.60
C ARG A 28 12.67 14.66 3.40
N LYS A 29 13.34 13.54 3.13
CA LYS A 29 14.63 13.15 3.73
C LYS A 29 15.83 13.58 2.88
N ASN A 30 15.63 14.53 1.96
CA ASN A 30 16.67 15.10 1.09
C ASN A 30 17.43 14.06 0.25
N THR A 31 16.80 12.95 -0.10
CA THR A 31 17.41 11.98 -1.01
C THR A 31 17.53 12.54 -2.43
N ASP A 32 18.56 12.08 -3.14
CA ASP A 32 18.74 12.35 -4.56
C ASP A 32 17.73 11.54 -5.41
N LEU A 33 17.84 11.65 -6.74
CA LEU A 33 16.92 10.99 -7.67
C LEU A 33 17.00 9.46 -7.55
N VAL A 34 18.22 8.93 -7.37
CA VAL A 34 18.45 7.49 -7.21
C VAL A 34 17.82 7.00 -5.91
N GLY A 35 18.04 7.69 -4.80
CA GLY A 35 17.40 7.37 -3.53
C GLY A 35 15.88 7.44 -3.61
N ALA A 36 15.31 8.46 -4.25
CA ALA A 36 13.86 8.57 -4.44
C ALA A 36 13.30 7.42 -5.28
N PHE A 37 14.00 7.02 -6.34
CA PHE A 37 13.63 5.87 -7.16
C PHE A 37 13.67 4.56 -6.36
N VAL A 38 14.76 4.30 -5.62
CA VAL A 38 14.90 3.09 -4.80
C VAL A 38 13.81 3.01 -3.72
N VAL A 39 13.55 4.11 -3.01
CA VAL A 39 12.46 4.14 -2.01
C VAL A 39 11.10 3.93 -2.69
N GLY A 40 10.86 4.53 -3.86
CA GLY A 40 9.66 4.28 -4.66
C GLY A 40 9.48 2.81 -5.02
N LEU A 41 10.56 2.13 -5.46
CA LEU A 41 10.55 0.70 -5.75
C LEU A 41 10.22 -0.15 -4.52
N LEU A 42 10.87 0.13 -3.39
CA LEU A 42 10.62 -0.59 -2.13
C LEU A 42 9.17 -0.41 -1.68
N THR A 43 8.64 0.81 -1.80
CA THR A 43 7.26 1.11 -1.41
C THR A 43 6.25 0.40 -2.32
N ALA A 44 6.47 0.42 -3.63
CA ALA A 44 5.55 -0.17 -4.60
C ALA A 44 5.64 -1.70 -4.69
N PHE A 45 6.84 -2.27 -4.55
CA PHE A 45 7.06 -3.69 -4.82
C PHE A 45 7.32 -4.52 -3.57
N GLY A 46 7.68 -3.90 -2.46
CA GLY A 46 8.11 -4.61 -1.25
C GLY A 46 7.07 -5.58 -0.71
N GLY A 47 5.84 -5.11 -0.48
CA GLY A 47 4.75 -5.95 0.02
C GLY A 47 4.35 -7.07 -0.95
N GLY A 48 4.21 -6.75 -2.24
CA GLY A 48 3.91 -7.75 -3.28
C GLY A 48 5.03 -8.78 -3.47
N THR A 49 6.29 -8.38 -3.33
CA THR A 49 7.44 -9.27 -3.38
C THR A 49 7.44 -10.23 -2.20
N LEU A 50 7.21 -9.73 -0.98
CA LEU A 50 7.11 -10.59 0.20
C LEU A 50 5.97 -11.60 0.05
N ARG A 51 4.79 -11.16 -0.39
CA ARG A 51 3.66 -12.05 -0.71
C ARG A 51 4.06 -13.13 -1.72
N ASP A 52 4.61 -12.72 -2.86
CA ASP A 52 4.94 -13.64 -3.94
C ASP A 52 6.04 -14.63 -3.53
N VAL A 53 7.01 -14.24 -2.71
CA VAL A 53 8.02 -15.14 -2.14
C VAL A 53 7.38 -16.17 -1.21
N LEU A 54 6.51 -15.74 -0.30
CA LEU A 54 5.86 -16.63 0.68
C LEU A 54 4.85 -17.58 0.05
N LEU A 55 4.23 -17.20 -1.06
CA LEU A 55 3.33 -18.06 -1.84
C LEU A 55 4.07 -18.89 -2.91
N GLU A 56 5.41 -18.83 -2.95
CA GLU A 56 6.23 -19.46 -3.99
C GLU A 56 5.82 -19.06 -5.43
N ARG A 57 5.22 -17.87 -5.58
CA ARG A 57 4.80 -17.31 -6.86
C ARG A 57 6.03 -16.75 -7.60
N ARG A 58 6.35 -17.38 -8.73
CA ARG A 58 7.46 -17.01 -9.60
C ARG A 58 7.00 -16.99 -11.08
N PRO A 59 7.55 -16.09 -11.92
CA PRO A 59 8.43 -14.97 -11.55
C PRO A 59 7.72 -13.92 -10.66
N LEU A 60 8.48 -13.04 -10.02
CA LEU A 60 7.90 -11.93 -9.25
C LEU A 60 7.09 -11.02 -10.18
N PHE A 61 5.98 -10.45 -9.71
CA PHE A 61 5.07 -9.68 -10.57
C PHE A 61 5.75 -8.53 -11.34
N TRP A 62 6.69 -7.82 -10.71
CA TRP A 62 7.44 -6.71 -11.33
C TRP A 62 8.63 -7.16 -12.18
N VAL A 63 9.07 -8.41 -12.03
CA VAL A 63 10.08 -9.03 -12.91
C VAL A 63 9.42 -9.54 -14.18
N GLU A 64 8.22 -10.10 -14.06
CA GLU A 64 7.39 -10.51 -15.21
C GLU A 64 7.00 -9.29 -16.07
N ARG A 65 6.75 -8.15 -15.41
CA ARG A 65 6.22 -6.92 -16.01
C ARG A 65 7.23 -5.78 -15.91
N SER A 66 8.15 -5.74 -16.87
CA SER A 66 9.18 -4.70 -16.98
C SER A 66 8.63 -3.26 -17.03
N GLU A 67 7.36 -3.09 -17.40
CA GLU A 67 6.66 -1.82 -17.36
C GLU A 67 6.54 -1.23 -15.95
N TYR A 68 6.47 -2.04 -14.89
CA TYR A 68 6.29 -1.51 -13.53
C TYR A 68 7.53 -0.74 -13.03
N PRO A 69 8.76 -1.28 -13.08
CA PRO A 69 9.96 -0.49 -12.74
C PRO A 69 10.10 0.78 -13.57
N LEU A 70 9.74 0.74 -14.87
CA LEU A 70 9.79 1.91 -15.75
C LEU A 70 8.81 3.01 -15.34
N VAL A 71 7.59 2.63 -14.92
CA VAL A 71 6.62 3.58 -14.36
C VAL A 71 7.16 4.23 -13.08
N VAL A 72 7.76 3.45 -12.17
CA VAL A 72 8.36 4.00 -10.95
C VAL A 72 9.49 4.98 -11.28
N LEU A 73 10.33 4.66 -12.26
CA LEU A 73 11.40 5.54 -12.73
C LEU A 73 10.83 6.85 -13.31
N ALA A 74 9.80 6.76 -14.15
CA ALA A 74 9.14 7.93 -14.73
C ALA A 74 8.54 8.83 -13.64
N LEU A 75 7.88 8.24 -12.63
CA LEU A 75 7.33 8.99 -11.50
C LEU A 75 8.43 9.67 -10.67
N ALA A 76 9.55 8.99 -10.43
CA ALA A 76 10.69 9.56 -9.71
C ALA A 76 11.28 10.75 -10.47
N VAL A 77 11.53 10.62 -11.77
CA VAL A 77 12.03 11.70 -12.63
C VAL A 77 11.05 12.87 -12.65
N LEU A 78 9.76 12.60 -12.90
CA LEU A 78 8.74 13.63 -12.98
C LEU A 78 8.63 14.41 -11.67
N TYR A 79 8.59 13.72 -10.53
CA TYR A 79 8.53 14.36 -9.22
C TYR A 79 9.82 15.15 -8.90
N TYR A 80 10.98 14.58 -9.22
CA TYR A 80 12.28 15.19 -8.94
C TYR A 80 12.53 16.48 -9.73
N TYR A 81 12.03 16.57 -10.97
CA TYR A 81 12.17 17.73 -11.85
C TYR A 81 10.91 18.61 -11.93
N ALA A 82 9.81 18.27 -11.25
CA ALA A 82 8.60 19.07 -11.22
C ALA A 82 8.88 20.54 -10.82
N PRO A 83 8.34 21.55 -11.52
CA PRO A 83 8.51 22.96 -11.16
C PRO A 83 8.30 23.22 -9.67
N LYS A 84 9.14 24.07 -9.05
CA LYS A 84 9.03 24.42 -7.63
C LYS A 84 7.63 24.94 -7.25
N ALA A 85 6.93 25.59 -8.18
CA ALA A 85 5.56 26.08 -8.01
C ALA A 85 4.50 24.97 -7.83
N LEU A 86 4.77 23.76 -8.33
CA LEU A 86 3.92 22.57 -8.13
C LEU A 86 4.27 21.79 -6.87
N ARG A 87 5.35 22.18 -6.16
CA ARG A 87 5.77 21.53 -4.92
C ARG A 87 5.17 22.29 -3.74
N PRO A 88 4.45 21.63 -2.83
CA PRO A 88 3.99 22.28 -1.63
C PRO A 88 5.20 22.81 -0.86
N LEU A 89 5.20 24.09 -0.48
CA LEU A 89 6.33 24.72 0.20
C LEU A 89 6.40 24.37 1.70
N ARG A 90 5.46 23.58 2.22
CA ARG A 90 5.32 23.27 3.65
C ARG A 90 5.31 21.77 3.90
N GLU A 91 5.95 21.32 4.98
CA GLU A 91 6.08 19.89 5.31
C GLU A 91 4.74 19.19 5.59
N ARG A 92 3.83 19.85 6.32
CA ARG A 92 2.52 19.29 6.70
C ARG A 92 1.63 18.86 5.52
N PRO A 93 1.39 19.69 4.48
CA PRO A 93 0.58 19.27 3.33
C PRO A 93 1.24 18.15 2.51
N ILE A 94 2.57 18.10 2.45
CA ILE A 94 3.29 17.01 1.76
C ILE A 94 3.07 15.69 2.49
N GLN A 95 3.18 15.67 3.82
CA GLN A 95 2.97 14.46 4.60
C GLN A 95 1.53 13.94 4.44
N ARG A 96 0.52 14.83 4.49
CA ARG A 96 -0.88 14.44 4.26
C ARG A 96 -1.11 13.89 2.85
N LEU A 97 -0.40 14.42 1.85
CA LEU A 97 -0.43 13.88 0.50
C LEU A 97 0.15 12.47 0.46
N ALA A 98 1.33 12.25 1.06
CA ALA A 98 1.95 10.93 1.13
C ALA A 98 1.06 9.90 1.83
N GLU A 99 0.44 10.27 2.96
CA GLU A 99 -0.49 9.43 3.71
C GLU A 99 -1.79 9.15 2.94
N GLY A 100 -2.28 10.12 2.17
CA GLY A 100 -3.46 9.93 1.30
C GLY A 100 -3.18 9.01 0.11
N LEU A 101 -2.02 9.16 -0.54
CA LEU A 101 -1.57 8.27 -1.62
C LEU A 101 -1.37 6.84 -1.08
N ASP A 102 -0.75 6.72 0.10
CA ASP A 102 -0.54 5.46 0.81
C ASP A 102 -1.87 4.77 1.14
N ALA A 103 -2.90 5.52 1.55
CA ALA A 103 -4.23 4.97 1.79
C ALA A 103 -4.84 4.29 0.56
N VAL A 104 -4.68 4.89 -0.62
CA VAL A 104 -5.15 4.32 -1.90
C VAL A 104 -4.37 3.07 -2.26
N ALA A 105 -3.03 3.12 -2.16
CA ALA A 105 -2.18 1.96 -2.39
C ALA A 105 -2.51 0.80 -1.46
N LEU A 106 -2.68 1.08 -0.16
CA LEU A 106 -3.04 0.10 0.87
C LEU A 106 -4.32 -0.65 0.53
N GLY A 107 -5.37 0.05 0.09
CA GLY A 107 -6.64 -0.57 -0.28
C GLY A 107 -6.54 -1.44 -1.53
N LEU A 108 -5.87 -0.96 -2.57
CA LEU A 108 -5.70 -1.71 -3.81
C LEU A 108 -4.82 -2.95 -3.61
N PHE A 109 -3.66 -2.80 -2.95
CA PHE A 109 -2.79 -3.92 -2.64
C PHE A 109 -3.38 -4.89 -1.62
N GLY A 110 -4.16 -4.40 -0.64
CA GLY A 110 -4.87 -5.23 0.31
C GLY A 110 -5.88 -6.16 -0.37
N ALA A 111 -6.70 -5.61 -1.28
CA ALA A 111 -7.64 -6.38 -2.08
C ALA A 111 -6.93 -7.39 -2.99
N LEU A 112 -5.91 -6.95 -3.73
CA LEU A 112 -5.11 -7.81 -4.62
C LEU A 112 -4.40 -8.93 -3.86
N GLY A 113 -3.76 -8.61 -2.74
CA GLY A 113 -3.05 -9.59 -1.91
C GLY A 113 -3.98 -10.64 -1.35
N THR A 114 -5.18 -10.23 -0.91
CA THR A 114 -6.22 -11.16 -0.44
C THR A 114 -6.66 -12.09 -1.56
N GLN A 115 -7.00 -11.54 -2.74
CA GLN A 115 -7.44 -12.35 -3.88
C GLN A 115 -6.35 -13.30 -4.36
N VAL A 116 -5.10 -12.85 -4.47
CA VAL A 116 -3.97 -13.69 -4.88
C VAL A 116 -3.78 -14.85 -3.91
N ALA A 117 -3.88 -14.63 -2.60
CA ALA A 117 -3.78 -15.71 -1.64
C ALA A 117 -4.94 -16.72 -1.74
N ILE A 118 -6.16 -16.24 -2.02
CA ILE A 118 -7.32 -17.10 -2.30
C ILE A 118 -7.06 -17.95 -3.56
N ASP A 119 -6.51 -17.35 -4.62
CA ASP A 119 -6.17 -18.07 -5.87
C ASP A 119 -5.14 -19.19 -5.61
N PHE A 120 -4.33 -19.07 -4.56
CA PHE A 120 -3.37 -20.09 -4.09
C PHE A 120 -3.97 -21.06 -3.07
N ALA A 121 -5.29 -21.11 -2.94
CA ALA A 121 -6.03 -21.98 -2.02
C ALA A 121 -5.63 -21.85 -0.54
N VAL A 122 -5.11 -20.67 -0.16
CA VAL A 122 -4.80 -20.35 1.24
C VAL A 122 -6.10 -20.21 2.04
N PRO A 123 -6.17 -20.68 3.31
CA PRO A 123 -7.37 -20.54 4.13
C PRO A 123 -7.85 -19.08 4.23
N PRO A 124 -9.17 -18.81 4.26
CA PRO A 124 -9.70 -17.46 4.12
C PRO A 124 -9.10 -16.44 5.10
N PHE A 125 -9.01 -16.79 6.39
CA PHE A 125 -8.40 -15.89 7.38
C PHE A 125 -6.94 -15.55 7.05
N VAL A 126 -6.15 -16.53 6.63
CA VAL A 126 -4.74 -16.34 6.27
C VAL A 126 -4.63 -15.53 4.97
N ALA A 127 -5.58 -15.66 4.04
CA ALA A 127 -5.63 -14.83 2.85
C ALA A 127 -5.83 -13.34 3.18
N VAL A 128 -6.63 -13.00 4.20
CA VAL A 128 -6.71 -11.60 4.71
C VAL A 128 -5.36 -11.13 5.21
N LEU A 129 -4.63 -11.97 5.95
CA LEU A 129 -3.30 -11.60 6.46
C LEU A 129 -2.30 -11.36 5.32
N PHE A 130 -2.36 -12.15 4.24
CA PHE A 130 -1.61 -11.88 3.02
C PHE A 130 -2.00 -10.54 2.38
N GLY A 131 -3.29 -10.20 2.37
CA GLY A 131 -3.77 -8.87 1.95
C GLY A 131 -3.16 -7.75 2.79
N VAL A 132 -3.28 -7.83 4.11
CA VAL A 132 -2.69 -6.86 5.06
C VAL A 132 -1.19 -6.73 4.84
N MET A 133 -0.48 -7.85 4.73
CA MET A 133 0.96 -7.87 4.50
C MET A 133 1.33 -7.19 3.17
N THR A 134 0.63 -7.53 2.09
CA THR A 134 0.86 -6.96 0.76
C THR A 134 0.68 -5.44 0.77
N GLY A 135 -0.36 -4.96 1.46
CA GLY A 135 -0.66 -3.53 1.52
C GLY A 135 0.26 -2.74 2.46
N THR A 136 0.77 -3.34 3.53
CA THR A 136 1.50 -2.61 4.59
C THR A 136 3.02 -2.71 4.46
N PHE A 137 3.58 -3.83 4.00
CA PHE A 137 5.03 -4.05 4.06
C PHE A 137 5.82 -3.18 3.07
N GLY A 138 5.19 -2.68 2.00
CA GLY A 138 5.80 -1.63 1.16
C GLY A 138 6.11 -0.36 1.97
N GLY A 139 5.12 0.12 2.72
CA GLY A 139 5.28 1.26 3.63
C GLY A 139 6.27 0.98 4.77
N VAL A 140 6.30 -0.25 5.29
CA VAL A 140 7.30 -0.65 6.30
C VAL A 140 8.72 -0.54 5.76
N LEU A 141 8.99 -1.10 4.57
CA LEU A 141 10.31 -1.04 3.95
C LEU A 141 10.72 0.39 3.61
N ARG A 142 9.78 1.21 3.13
CA ARG A 142 9.97 2.66 2.94
C ARG A 142 10.46 3.30 4.22
N ASP A 143 9.68 3.18 5.30
CA ASP A 143 9.91 3.87 6.56
C ASP A 143 11.27 3.45 7.17
N VAL A 144 11.60 2.16 7.16
CA VAL A 144 12.90 1.65 7.64
C VAL A 144 14.08 2.26 6.87
N VAL A 145 14.02 2.27 5.53
CA VAL A 145 15.13 2.76 4.70
C VAL A 145 15.33 4.26 4.83
N ILE A 146 14.27 5.02 5.10
CA ILE A 146 14.36 6.47 5.35
C ILE A 146 14.58 6.83 6.83
N ASN A 147 14.89 5.83 7.67
CA ASN A 147 15.14 5.94 9.10
C ASN A 147 13.97 6.58 9.89
N GLU A 148 12.76 6.08 9.64
CA GLU A 148 11.54 6.43 10.35
C GLU A 148 10.94 5.19 11.02
N VAL A 149 10.29 5.37 12.17
CA VAL A 149 9.53 4.28 12.79
C VAL A 149 8.32 3.96 11.90
N PRO A 150 8.19 2.72 11.39
CA PRO A 150 7.14 2.37 10.46
C PRO A 150 5.75 2.65 11.00
N MET A 151 4.84 3.16 10.16
CA MET A 151 3.46 3.46 10.57
C MET A 151 2.76 2.27 11.25
N LEU A 152 3.11 1.05 10.82
CA LEU A 152 2.60 -0.20 11.36
C LEU A 152 2.95 -0.42 12.84
N PHE A 153 4.11 0.06 13.29
CA PHE A 153 4.64 -0.19 14.63
C PHE A 153 4.53 1.02 15.57
N ARG A 154 3.84 2.09 15.14
CA ARG A 154 3.67 3.28 15.98
C ARG A 154 2.73 2.98 17.15
N PRO A 155 3.13 3.28 18.41
CA PRO A 155 2.34 2.97 19.61
C PRO A 155 0.94 3.57 19.60
N VAL A 156 0.78 4.76 19.01
CA VAL A 156 -0.49 5.48 18.88
C VAL A 156 -0.61 5.99 17.44
N GLY A 157 -1.00 5.09 16.53
CA GLY A 157 -1.16 5.37 15.11
C GLY A 157 -2.62 5.44 14.66
N HIS A 158 -2.86 6.21 13.59
CA HIS A 158 -4.09 6.10 12.80
C HIS A 158 -4.26 4.67 12.28
N LEU A 159 -5.50 4.18 12.15
CA LEU A 159 -5.85 2.85 11.67
C LEU A 159 -5.17 2.52 10.33
N TYR A 160 -4.22 1.59 10.33
CA TYR A 160 -3.42 1.22 9.16
C TYR A 160 -3.64 -0.24 8.76
N ALA A 161 -2.94 -1.19 9.39
CA ALA A 161 -3.17 -2.63 9.16
C ALA A 161 -4.61 -3.05 9.48
N THR A 162 -5.24 -2.41 10.46
CA THR A 162 -6.65 -2.64 10.81
C THR A 162 -7.59 -2.25 9.67
N ALA A 163 -7.31 -1.17 8.94
CA ALA A 163 -8.11 -0.77 7.77
C ALA A 163 -8.02 -1.82 6.65
N ALA A 164 -6.80 -2.30 6.36
CA ALA A 164 -6.59 -3.36 5.37
C ALA A 164 -7.22 -4.70 5.79
N PHE A 165 -7.17 -5.01 7.09
CA PHE A 165 -7.79 -6.22 7.63
C PHE A 165 -9.32 -6.19 7.46
N LEU A 166 -9.97 -5.07 7.78
CA LEU A 166 -11.40 -4.88 7.54
C LEU A 166 -11.76 -4.99 6.06
N GLY A 167 -10.94 -4.44 5.17
CA GLY A 167 -11.12 -4.61 3.72
C GLY A 167 -11.04 -6.06 3.27
N GLY A 168 -10.06 -6.83 3.74
CA GLY A 168 -9.94 -8.25 3.43
C GLY A 168 -11.09 -9.10 4.00
N LEU A 169 -11.64 -8.76 5.17
CA LEU A 169 -12.86 -9.39 5.68
C LEU A 169 -14.07 -9.10 4.79
N VAL A 170 -14.23 -7.85 4.33
CA VAL A 170 -15.26 -7.48 3.34
C VAL A 170 -15.07 -8.24 2.04
N HIS A 171 -13.83 -8.44 1.58
CA HIS A 171 -13.52 -9.22 0.39
C HIS A 171 -14.07 -10.64 0.49
N ILE A 172 -13.72 -11.34 1.57
CA ILE A 172 -14.13 -12.74 1.79
C ILE A 172 -15.64 -12.83 2.01
N GLY A 173 -16.22 -11.91 2.80
CA GLY A 173 -17.66 -11.85 3.01
C GLY A 173 -18.41 -11.65 1.70
N ALA A 174 -17.96 -10.73 0.84
CA ALA A 174 -18.58 -10.49 -0.46
C ALA A 174 -18.54 -11.75 -1.34
N LEU A 175 -17.40 -12.45 -1.41
CA LEU A 175 -17.30 -13.71 -2.14
C LEU A 175 -18.22 -14.79 -1.56
N HIS A 176 -18.31 -14.89 -0.23
CA HIS A 176 -19.18 -15.85 0.46
C HIS A 176 -20.67 -15.64 0.11
N PHE A 177 -21.10 -14.39 -0.05
CA PHE A 177 -22.46 -14.04 -0.49
C PHE A 177 -22.65 -14.06 -2.01
N GLY A 178 -21.71 -14.65 -2.77
CA GLY A 178 -21.85 -14.85 -4.21
C GLY A 178 -21.52 -13.64 -5.07
N ALA A 179 -20.87 -12.60 -4.51
CA ALA A 179 -20.40 -11.49 -5.33
C ALA A 179 -19.27 -11.93 -6.27
N SER A 180 -19.16 -11.28 -7.43
CA SER A 180 -18.04 -11.51 -8.34
C SER A 180 -16.71 -11.08 -7.72
N VAL A 181 -15.59 -11.70 -8.13
CA VAL A 181 -14.23 -11.30 -7.71
C VAL A 181 -13.98 -9.80 -7.94
N SER A 182 -14.49 -9.27 -9.05
CA SER A 182 -14.37 -7.84 -9.36
C SER A 182 -15.08 -6.96 -8.34
N THR A 183 -16.31 -7.35 -7.96
CA THR A 183 -17.11 -6.64 -6.96
C THR A 183 -16.47 -6.75 -5.58
N ALA A 184 -16.04 -7.95 -5.17
CA ALA A 184 -15.39 -8.18 -3.88
C ALA A 184 -14.10 -7.36 -3.74
N SER A 185 -13.25 -7.37 -4.78
CA SER A 185 -12.01 -6.58 -4.81
C SER A 185 -12.28 -5.07 -4.72
N GLY A 186 -13.30 -4.59 -5.45
CA GLY A 186 -13.72 -3.19 -5.41
C GLY A 186 -14.23 -2.76 -4.04
N LEU A 187 -15.07 -3.58 -3.40
CA LEU A 187 -15.58 -3.32 -2.05
C LEU A 187 -14.44 -3.34 -1.01
N SER A 188 -13.55 -4.33 -1.07
CA SER A 188 -12.37 -4.43 -0.21
C SER A 188 -11.47 -3.18 -0.27
N ALA A 189 -11.13 -2.73 -1.49
CA ALA A 189 -10.34 -1.53 -1.70
C ALA A 189 -11.08 -0.28 -1.19
N ALA A 190 -12.36 -0.12 -1.53
CA ALA A 190 -13.17 1.01 -1.08
C ALA A 190 -13.28 1.08 0.45
N THR A 191 -13.55 -0.05 1.12
CA THR A 191 -13.61 -0.13 2.59
C THR A 191 -12.28 0.27 3.21
N THR A 192 -11.17 -0.28 2.72
CA THR A 192 -9.83 0.02 3.25
C THR A 192 -9.51 1.51 3.13
N ILE A 193 -9.72 2.08 1.93
CA ILE A 193 -9.46 3.49 1.64
C ILE A 193 -10.35 4.38 2.52
N PHE A 194 -11.64 4.07 2.60
CA PHE A 194 -12.59 4.82 3.40
C PHE A 194 -12.20 4.84 4.88
N VAL A 195 -11.98 3.68 5.48
CA VAL A 195 -11.57 3.56 6.89
C VAL A 195 -10.27 4.34 7.14
N ARG A 196 -9.31 4.23 6.22
CA ARG A 196 -8.03 4.92 6.34
C ARG A 196 -8.17 6.43 6.27
N LEU A 197 -8.92 6.95 5.29
CA LEU A 197 -9.14 8.39 5.14
C LEU A 197 -9.96 8.98 6.30
N VAL A 198 -10.96 8.27 6.79
CA VAL A 198 -11.72 8.65 8.01
C VAL A 198 -10.78 8.71 9.21
N SER A 199 -9.92 7.71 9.39
CA SER A 199 -8.96 7.68 10.49
C SER A 199 -7.95 8.84 10.43
N LEU A 200 -7.48 9.20 9.24
CA LEU A 200 -6.61 10.36 9.04
C LEU A 200 -7.35 11.70 9.25
N ARG A 201 -8.63 11.79 8.84
CA ARG A 201 -9.42 13.04 8.91
C ARG A 201 -9.90 13.36 10.31
N PHE A 202 -10.27 12.35 11.08
CA PHE A 202 -10.89 12.46 12.41
C PHE A 202 -9.96 12.01 13.55
N ASP A 203 -8.68 11.76 13.26
CA ASP A 203 -7.68 11.34 14.25
C ASP A 203 -8.06 10.06 15.02
N VAL A 204 -8.77 9.14 14.36
CA VAL A 204 -9.19 7.87 14.97
C VAL A 204 -7.97 6.96 15.14
N LYS A 205 -7.69 6.56 16.38
CA LYS A 205 -6.53 5.75 16.79
C LYS A 205 -6.98 4.53 17.59
N LEU A 206 -6.13 3.51 17.63
CA LEU A 206 -6.28 2.43 18.60
C LEU A 206 -5.88 2.91 20.00
N PRO A 207 -6.46 2.33 21.07
CA PRO A 207 -6.05 2.65 22.43
C PRO A 207 -4.56 2.34 22.62
N PRO A 208 -3.80 3.20 23.32
CA PRO A 208 -2.41 2.93 23.64
C PRO A 208 -2.29 1.67 24.50
N ALA A 209 -1.19 0.93 24.34
CA ALA A 209 -0.81 -0.09 25.32
C ALA A 209 -0.60 0.60 26.68
N SER A 210 -1.08 -0.02 27.76
CA SER A 210 -0.76 0.42 29.12
C SER A 210 0.76 0.34 29.32
N PRO A 211 1.39 1.35 29.95
CA PRO A 211 2.81 1.25 30.27
C PRO A 211 3.06 -0.01 31.11
N VAL A 212 4.17 -0.68 30.82
CA VAL A 212 4.70 -1.68 31.75
C VAL A 212 5.34 -0.86 32.86
N ASP A 213 4.76 -0.88 34.05
CA ASP A 213 5.37 -0.27 35.23
C ASP A 213 6.72 -0.98 35.47
N GLU A 214 7.82 -0.22 35.42
CA GLU A 214 9.19 -0.70 35.75
C GLU A 214 9.38 -0.88 37.26
#